data_AF-A0AAD7KHK4-F1
#
_entry.id   AF-A0AAD7KHK4-F1
#
_cell.length_a   1.000
_cell.length_b   1.000
_cell.length_c   1.000
_cell.angle_alpha   90.00
_cell.angle_beta   90.00
_cell.angle_gamma   90.00
#
_symmetry.space_group_name_H-M   'P 1'
#
loop_
_entity.id
_entity.type
_entity.pdbx_description
1 polymer ?
#
loop_
_entity_poly.entity_id
_entity_poly.type
_entity_poly.pdbx_seq_one_letter_code
_entity_poly.pdbx_strand_id
1 'polypeptide(L)'
;MSYQLAHDQAFEMGEFHDPRLQGPGDSSISPEPHQNIDPQDDFRASRASIAAEFRGSLRTSIPQIIKSLQDEAWWVREEGAKALSKFSEQAEFRESIGTAIPQIIDLLQDQTWLIRVAGAEALSKLSEQAEFRESIGTAIPQIIDLLEDSDSDVRVAGAEALLKLSEQAEFRESIETAIPQIINLLQDQDWWVRRAGVNALSMLSEQAKFRESIGTAIPQVIDLLKDQDWWARVAGAAALSKLSEQAEFRESIGTTMPQIIDLLKDRDFAVREVGVEALSKFSEQAEFRESIGTAIPQIINLLQDQDWWVRRAGVNALSMLSEQAKFRESIGTAIPQVIDLLKDQDWWARVAGAAALSKLSEQAEFQESIGTAIPQIIDLLEDIDSDVCVAGAEALSKLSEQAELQQSIGTTIPQVVDLLQHSDSDVRMAGAEALSKLLEQAKLRRSIGTTVPQIVDLLQHSDSNVRMAGVEALLMLSEQAELRRSIGTSIPQIVELLQHSDSNVHMAGAEALSKLSKQSELRRSIGTSIPQIVDLLQHSDSNVRMAGADALSNLSKCVWPFACTAAARGSF
;
A
#
# COMPACT_ATOMS: atom_id res chain seq x y z
N MET A 1 -5.89 -4.30 -5.68
CA MET A 1 -4.93 -5.42 -5.82
C MET A 1 -4.36 -5.78 -4.44
N SER A 2 -5.22 -5.97 -3.42
CA SER A 2 -4.76 -6.10 -2.02
C SER A 2 -5.65 -7.00 -1.14
N TYR A 3 -6.48 -7.86 -1.73
CA TYR A 3 -7.26 -8.87 -1.00
C TYR A 3 -6.80 -10.31 -1.29
N GLN A 4 -5.78 -10.48 -2.12
CA GLN A 4 -5.23 -11.77 -2.53
C GLN A 4 -4.03 -12.21 -1.65
N LEU A 5 -3.57 -11.37 -0.72
CA LEU A 5 -2.38 -11.66 0.11
C LEU A 5 -2.71 -12.27 1.50
N ALA A 6 -3.98 -12.27 1.92
CA ALA A 6 -4.36 -12.71 3.26
C ALA A 6 -4.87 -14.18 3.34
N HIS A 7 -5.00 -14.87 2.20
CA HIS A 7 -5.44 -16.27 2.16
C HIS A 7 -4.30 -17.27 1.93
N ASP A 8 -3.17 -16.83 1.38
CA ASP A 8 -2.05 -17.73 1.02
C ASP A 8 -1.01 -17.94 2.13
N GLN A 9 -1.12 -17.25 3.28
CA GLN A 9 -0.16 -17.41 4.40
C GLN A 9 -0.51 -18.50 5.42
N ALA A 10 -1.60 -19.27 5.22
CA ALA A 10 -2.04 -20.30 6.16
C ALA A 10 -1.60 -21.74 5.82
N PHE A 11 -0.87 -21.96 4.70
CA PHE A 11 -0.58 -23.33 4.21
C PHE A 11 0.91 -23.75 4.20
N GLU A 12 1.84 -22.93 4.71
CA GLU A 12 3.29 -23.14 4.51
C GLU A 12 4.16 -23.37 5.76
N MET A 13 3.60 -23.77 6.91
CA MET A 13 4.41 -24.10 8.11
C MET A 13 4.12 -25.51 8.63
N GLY A 14 4.84 -26.47 8.08
CA GLY A 14 4.81 -27.88 8.49
C GLY A 14 6.15 -28.60 8.24
N GLU A 15 7.28 -27.95 8.54
CA GLU A 15 8.58 -28.63 8.53
C GLU A 15 8.80 -29.41 9.83
N PHE A 16 8.81 -30.74 9.72
CA PHE A 16 9.22 -31.66 10.77
C PHE A 16 10.75 -31.64 10.93
N HIS A 17 11.24 -31.11 12.06
CA HIS A 17 12.60 -31.34 12.54
C HIS A 17 12.61 -32.55 13.49
N ASP A 18 13.32 -33.62 13.12
CA ASP A 18 13.66 -34.73 14.04
C ASP A 18 15.11 -34.58 14.55
N PRO A 19 15.33 -34.28 15.85
CA PRO A 19 16.66 -34.13 16.42
C PRO A 19 17.02 -35.36 17.25
N ARG A 20 17.44 -36.44 16.60
CA ARG A 20 18.10 -37.56 17.29
C ARG A 20 19.21 -38.11 16.42
N LEU A 21 20.45 -37.80 16.79
CA LEU A 21 21.60 -38.72 16.80
C LEU A 21 22.82 -37.95 17.36
N GLN A 22 22.96 -37.96 18.69
CA GLN A 22 24.24 -37.81 19.38
C GLN A 22 24.71 -39.22 19.79
N GLY A 23 25.96 -39.58 19.47
CA GLY A 23 26.63 -40.78 19.98
C GLY A 23 28.08 -40.84 19.50
N PRO A 24 29.03 -41.31 20.34
CA PRO A 24 30.34 -40.70 20.48
C PRO A 24 31.44 -41.32 19.62
N GLY A 25 32.55 -40.60 19.51
CA GLY A 25 33.71 -40.98 18.72
C GLY A 25 34.42 -42.23 19.21
N ASP A 26 35.13 -42.86 18.28
CA ASP A 26 36.37 -43.54 18.61
C ASP A 26 37.37 -43.45 17.45
N SER A 27 38.63 -43.58 17.85
CA SER A 27 39.82 -43.12 17.15
C SER A 27 40.51 -44.20 16.31
N SER A 28 41.27 -43.73 15.31
CA SER A 28 42.40 -44.39 14.63
C SER A 28 42.13 -45.49 13.59
N ILE A 29 42.53 -45.25 12.34
CA ILE A 29 43.57 -45.98 11.57
C ILE A 29 43.87 -45.20 10.26
N SER A 30 45.15 -45.23 9.87
CA SER A 30 45.91 -44.45 8.88
C SER A 30 45.49 -44.51 7.39
N PRO A 31 46.05 -43.64 6.52
CA PRO A 31 45.48 -43.25 5.24
C PRO A 31 46.08 -43.98 4.03
N GLU A 32 45.28 -44.22 2.99
CA GLU A 32 45.71 -44.59 1.63
C GLU A 32 44.79 -43.94 0.57
N PRO A 33 45.25 -43.81 -0.70
CA PRO A 33 45.37 -42.51 -1.36
C PRO A 33 44.10 -42.00 -2.06
N HIS A 34 43.98 -40.67 -2.02
CA HIS A 34 42.98 -39.84 -2.66
C HIS A 34 42.65 -40.24 -4.11
N GLN A 35 41.45 -40.82 -4.30
CA GLN A 35 40.64 -40.43 -5.46
C GLN A 35 39.99 -39.10 -5.09
N ASN A 36 40.47 -38.04 -5.74
CA ASN A 36 39.99 -36.68 -5.56
C ASN A 36 38.59 -36.57 -6.21
N ILE A 37 37.56 -36.98 -5.48
CA ILE A 37 36.15 -36.75 -5.81
C ILE A 37 35.65 -35.72 -4.80
N ASP A 38 35.17 -34.58 -5.28
CA ASP A 38 34.70 -33.47 -4.46
C ASP A 38 33.52 -33.93 -3.56
N PRO A 39 33.57 -33.77 -2.23
CA PRO A 39 32.47 -34.14 -1.32
C PRO A 39 31.15 -33.42 -1.65
N GLN A 40 31.19 -32.27 -2.33
CA GLN A 40 29.98 -31.60 -2.83
C GLN A 40 29.37 -32.29 -4.04
N ASP A 41 30.16 -32.97 -4.86
CA ASP A 41 29.68 -33.74 -6.02
C ASP A 41 28.98 -35.03 -5.58
N ASP A 42 29.43 -35.67 -4.49
CA ASP A 42 28.80 -36.89 -3.95
C ASP A 42 27.44 -36.59 -3.29
N PHE A 43 27.32 -35.46 -2.58
CA PHE A 43 26.04 -35.00 -2.04
C PHE A 43 25.05 -34.58 -3.13
N ARG A 44 25.52 -33.94 -4.21
CA ARG A 44 24.68 -33.60 -5.37
C ARG A 44 24.26 -34.84 -6.16
N ALA A 45 25.17 -35.79 -6.36
CA ALA A 45 24.90 -37.06 -7.03
C ALA A 45 23.92 -37.92 -6.22
N SER A 46 24.05 -37.97 -4.89
CA SER A 46 23.14 -38.69 -4.00
C SER A 46 21.73 -38.06 -3.98
N ARG A 47 21.62 -36.72 -3.92
CA ARG A 47 20.32 -36.03 -4.07
C ARG A 47 19.69 -36.24 -5.44
N ALA A 48 20.49 -36.23 -6.50
CA ALA A 48 20.03 -36.51 -7.85
C ALA A 48 19.56 -37.97 -8.00
N SER A 49 20.24 -38.92 -7.36
CA SER A 49 19.88 -40.34 -7.33
C SER A 49 18.57 -40.59 -6.57
N ILE A 50 18.42 -40.01 -5.38
CA ILE A 50 17.17 -40.11 -4.59
C ILE A 50 16.02 -39.46 -5.36
N ALA A 51 16.25 -38.30 -5.97
CA ALA A 51 15.24 -37.64 -6.80
C ALA A 51 14.90 -38.46 -8.05
N ALA A 52 15.86 -39.21 -8.62
CA ALA A 52 15.62 -40.10 -9.75
C ALA A 52 14.86 -41.37 -9.35
N GLU A 53 15.15 -41.96 -8.19
CA GLU A 53 14.41 -43.10 -7.64
C GLU A 53 12.96 -42.73 -7.27
N PHE A 54 12.78 -41.55 -6.66
CA PHE A 54 11.46 -41.00 -6.36
C PHE A 54 10.67 -40.71 -7.65
N ARG A 55 11.31 -40.10 -8.66
CA ARG A 55 10.71 -39.89 -9.99
C ARG A 55 10.37 -41.20 -10.70
N GLY A 56 11.23 -42.21 -10.60
CA GLY A 56 10.98 -43.56 -11.12
C GLY A 56 9.75 -44.20 -10.47
N SER A 57 9.62 -44.08 -9.14
CA SER A 57 8.48 -44.59 -8.38
C SER A 57 7.17 -43.85 -8.72
N LEU A 58 7.24 -42.52 -8.89
CA LEU A 58 6.10 -41.71 -9.33
C LEU A 58 5.65 -42.08 -10.75
N ARG A 59 6.58 -42.26 -11.69
CA ARG A 59 6.28 -42.70 -13.06
C ARG A 59 5.51 -44.03 -13.07
N THR A 60 5.87 -44.97 -12.21
CA THR A 60 5.14 -46.25 -12.08
C THR A 60 3.78 -46.12 -11.40
N SER A 61 3.53 -45.02 -10.70
CA SER A 61 2.30 -44.77 -9.95
C SER A 61 1.23 -44.01 -10.75
N ILE A 62 1.61 -43.24 -11.79
CA ILE A 62 0.66 -42.51 -12.64
C ILE A 62 -0.48 -43.41 -13.16
N PRO A 63 -0.24 -44.63 -13.69
CA PRO A 63 -1.34 -45.52 -14.11
C PRO A 63 -2.32 -45.89 -12.97
N GLN A 64 -1.85 -46.00 -11.73
CA GLN A 64 -2.71 -46.27 -10.57
C GLN A 64 -3.52 -45.03 -10.18
N ILE A 65 -2.93 -43.83 -10.29
CA ILE A 65 -3.65 -42.56 -10.08
C ILE A 65 -4.73 -42.39 -11.16
N ILE A 66 -4.44 -42.72 -12.42
CA ILE A 66 -5.45 -42.71 -13.49
C ILE A 66 -6.59 -43.68 -13.18
N LYS A 67 -6.27 -44.86 -12.64
CA LYS A 67 -7.29 -45.83 -12.22
C LYS A 67 -8.14 -45.31 -11.06
N SER A 68 -7.58 -44.49 -10.17
CA SER A 68 -8.30 -43.93 -9.02
C SER A 68 -9.41 -42.93 -9.44
N LEU A 69 -9.37 -42.39 -10.66
CA LEU A 69 -10.45 -41.57 -11.22
C LEU A 69 -11.77 -42.34 -11.37
N GLN A 70 -11.75 -43.67 -11.35
CA GLN A 70 -12.94 -44.53 -11.45
C GLN A 70 -13.22 -45.28 -10.15
N ASP A 71 -12.62 -44.86 -9.03
CA ASP A 71 -12.83 -45.50 -7.74
C ASP A 71 -14.28 -45.31 -7.25
N GLU A 72 -14.79 -46.28 -6.47
CA GLU A 72 -16.14 -46.19 -5.88
C GLU A 72 -16.26 -45.00 -4.92
N ALA A 73 -15.19 -44.72 -4.16
CA ALA A 73 -15.14 -43.63 -3.21
C ALA A 73 -14.88 -42.28 -3.92
N TRP A 74 -15.81 -41.34 -3.77
CA TRP A 74 -15.70 -40.02 -4.40
C TRP A 74 -14.40 -39.29 -4.02
N TRP A 75 -13.98 -39.32 -2.76
CA TRP A 75 -12.76 -38.65 -2.31
C TRP A 75 -11.49 -39.22 -2.97
N VAL A 76 -11.51 -40.50 -3.38
CA VAL A 76 -10.39 -41.10 -4.11
C VAL A 76 -10.35 -40.61 -5.56
N ARG A 77 -11.52 -40.39 -6.18
CA ARG A 77 -11.61 -39.77 -7.51
C ARG A 77 -11.12 -38.33 -7.48
N GLU A 78 -11.53 -37.58 -6.47
CA GLU A 78 -11.11 -36.18 -6.26
C GLU A 78 -9.58 -36.06 -6.11
N GLU A 79 -8.99 -36.84 -5.20
CA GLU A 79 -7.55 -36.84 -4.98
C GLU A 79 -6.78 -37.34 -6.21
N GLY A 80 -7.36 -38.27 -6.97
CA GLY A 80 -6.83 -38.70 -8.27
C GLY A 80 -6.74 -37.54 -9.26
N ALA A 81 -7.83 -36.78 -9.43
CA ALA A 81 -7.89 -35.64 -10.32
C ALA A 81 -6.87 -34.55 -9.91
N LYS A 82 -6.87 -34.17 -8.62
CA LYS A 82 -5.93 -33.19 -8.05
C LYS A 82 -4.47 -33.61 -8.24
N ALA A 83 -4.16 -34.89 -8.01
CA ALA A 83 -2.81 -35.41 -8.19
C ALA A 83 -2.36 -35.31 -9.65
N LEU A 84 -3.20 -35.72 -10.62
CA LEU A 84 -2.86 -35.63 -12.05
C LEU A 84 -2.64 -34.19 -12.50
N SER A 85 -3.48 -33.25 -12.05
CA SER A 85 -3.30 -31.82 -12.34
C SER A 85 -1.98 -31.28 -11.79
N LYS A 86 -1.61 -31.64 -10.56
CA LYS A 86 -0.33 -31.23 -9.97
C LYS A 86 0.87 -31.85 -10.69
N PHE A 87 0.79 -33.12 -11.09
CA PHE A 87 1.88 -33.77 -11.81
C PHE A 87 2.03 -33.31 -13.27
N SER A 88 1.01 -32.69 -13.84
CA SER A 88 1.04 -32.19 -15.22
C SER A 88 2.08 -31.09 -15.48
N GLU A 89 2.48 -30.36 -14.44
CA GLU A 89 3.52 -29.35 -14.50
C GLU A 89 4.88 -29.97 -14.87
N GLN A 90 5.09 -31.25 -14.54
CA GLN A 90 6.32 -31.99 -14.81
C GLN A 90 6.26 -32.62 -16.20
N ALA A 91 7.11 -32.14 -17.12
CA ALA A 91 7.14 -32.59 -18.51
C ALA A 91 7.27 -34.11 -18.68
N GLU A 92 7.99 -34.78 -17.78
CA GLU A 92 8.23 -36.23 -17.82
C GLU A 92 6.99 -37.11 -17.58
N PHE A 93 5.90 -36.55 -17.05
CA PHE A 93 4.63 -37.26 -16.82
C PHE A 93 3.54 -36.91 -17.83
N ARG A 94 3.75 -35.89 -18.68
CA ARG A 94 2.70 -35.36 -19.54
C ARG A 94 2.13 -36.39 -20.51
N GLU A 95 2.99 -37.19 -21.13
CA GLU A 95 2.55 -38.25 -22.06
C GLU A 95 1.59 -39.24 -21.37
N SER A 96 1.93 -39.68 -20.15
CA SER A 96 1.10 -40.61 -19.39
C SER A 96 -0.20 -39.95 -18.91
N ILE A 97 -0.14 -38.72 -18.43
CA ILE A 97 -1.32 -37.95 -17.99
C ILE A 97 -2.26 -37.65 -19.17
N GLY A 98 -1.72 -37.40 -20.37
CA GLY A 98 -2.52 -37.16 -21.57
C GLY A 98 -3.48 -38.31 -21.89
N THR A 99 -3.10 -39.55 -21.57
CA THR A 99 -3.98 -40.74 -21.72
C THR A 99 -5.16 -40.77 -20.75
N ALA A 100 -5.14 -39.93 -19.71
CA ALA A 100 -6.16 -39.83 -18.68
C ALA A 100 -7.22 -38.75 -18.98
N ILE A 101 -6.99 -37.89 -19.98
CA ILE A 101 -7.90 -36.76 -20.28
C ILE A 101 -9.34 -37.24 -20.51
N PRO A 102 -9.63 -38.31 -21.28
CA PRO A 102 -10.99 -38.81 -21.42
C PRO A 102 -11.63 -39.20 -20.08
N GLN A 103 -10.88 -39.84 -19.17
CA GLN A 103 -11.38 -40.21 -17.85
C GLN A 103 -11.62 -38.99 -16.95
N ILE A 104 -10.83 -37.92 -17.12
CA ILE A 104 -11.06 -36.65 -16.42
C ILE A 104 -12.30 -35.95 -16.99
N ILE A 105 -12.55 -36.04 -18.30
CA ILE A 105 -13.79 -35.54 -18.93
C ILE A 105 -15.01 -36.29 -18.37
N ASP A 106 -14.91 -37.60 -18.14
CA ASP A 106 -16.00 -38.39 -17.55
C ASP A 106 -16.39 -37.88 -16.14
N LEU A 107 -15.44 -37.29 -15.39
CA LEU A 107 -15.72 -36.71 -14.06
C LEU A 107 -16.69 -35.53 -14.12
N LEU A 108 -16.78 -34.82 -15.25
CA LEU A 108 -17.75 -33.73 -15.44
C LEU A 108 -19.20 -34.22 -15.35
N GLN A 109 -19.45 -35.53 -15.49
CA GLN A 109 -20.77 -36.15 -15.39
C GLN A 109 -20.90 -37.07 -14.16
N ASP A 110 -20.00 -36.93 -13.19
CA ASP A 110 -20.01 -37.72 -11.96
C ASP A 110 -21.27 -37.44 -11.13
N GLN A 111 -21.75 -38.47 -10.43
CA GLN A 111 -22.93 -38.37 -9.56
C GLN A 111 -22.71 -37.40 -8.38
N THR A 112 -21.46 -37.22 -7.95
CA THR A 112 -21.08 -36.35 -6.84
C THR A 112 -20.68 -34.97 -7.38
N TRP A 113 -21.36 -33.92 -6.93
CA TRP A 113 -21.11 -32.55 -7.39
C TRP A 113 -19.64 -32.13 -7.25
N LEU A 114 -19.01 -32.49 -6.13
CA LEU A 114 -17.61 -32.16 -5.86
C LEU A 114 -16.64 -32.77 -6.88
N ILE A 115 -17.00 -33.91 -7.47
CA ILE A 115 -16.19 -34.57 -8.50
C ILE A 115 -16.36 -33.89 -9.85
N ARG A 116 -17.54 -33.35 -10.14
CA ARG A 116 -17.75 -32.49 -11.32
C ARG A 116 -16.91 -31.21 -11.22
N VAL A 117 -16.87 -30.60 -10.03
CA VAL A 117 -15.97 -29.47 -9.73
C VAL A 117 -14.51 -29.86 -9.95
N ALA A 118 -14.04 -30.94 -9.32
CA ALA A 118 -12.67 -31.41 -9.45
C ALA A 118 -12.28 -31.75 -10.91
N GLY A 119 -13.22 -32.29 -11.69
CA GLY A 119 -13.04 -32.53 -13.12
C GLY A 119 -12.83 -31.23 -13.91
N ALA A 120 -13.67 -30.23 -13.67
CA ALA A 120 -13.56 -28.92 -14.32
C ALA A 120 -12.23 -28.22 -13.96
N GLU A 121 -11.89 -28.16 -12.68
CA GLU A 121 -10.62 -27.62 -12.20
C GLU A 121 -9.42 -28.34 -12.81
N ALA A 122 -9.49 -29.68 -12.88
CA ALA A 122 -8.42 -30.49 -13.42
C ALA A 122 -8.18 -30.20 -14.90
N LEU A 123 -9.24 -30.13 -15.71
CA LEU A 123 -9.15 -29.79 -17.14
C LEU A 123 -8.61 -28.38 -17.35
N SER A 124 -9.05 -27.40 -16.55
CA SER A 124 -8.54 -26.03 -16.63
C SER A 124 -7.04 -25.97 -16.33
N LYS A 125 -6.56 -26.66 -15.29
CA LYS A 125 -5.14 -26.70 -14.96
C LYS A 125 -4.31 -27.43 -16.03
N LEU A 126 -4.82 -28.53 -16.56
CA LEU A 126 -4.17 -29.29 -17.63
C LEU A 126 -4.06 -28.47 -18.93
N SER A 127 -5.01 -27.59 -19.20
CA SER A 127 -5.04 -26.76 -20.40
C SER A 127 -3.87 -25.78 -20.56
N GLU A 128 -3.17 -25.49 -19.46
CA GLU A 128 -1.93 -24.71 -19.47
C GLU A 128 -0.84 -25.38 -20.33
N GLN A 129 -0.87 -26.72 -20.43
CA GLN A 129 0.05 -27.50 -21.24
C GLN A 129 -0.46 -27.63 -22.68
N ALA A 130 0.35 -27.19 -23.64
CA ALA A 130 -0.03 -27.17 -25.06
C ALA A 130 -0.37 -28.57 -25.60
N GLU A 131 0.29 -29.60 -25.10
CA GLU A 131 0.13 -30.99 -25.51
C GLU A 131 -1.27 -31.56 -25.20
N PHE A 132 -2.00 -30.96 -24.26
CA PHE A 132 -3.33 -31.43 -23.85
C PHE A 132 -4.47 -30.69 -24.52
N ARG A 133 -4.19 -29.58 -25.22
CA ARG A 133 -5.24 -28.66 -25.66
C ARG A 133 -6.18 -29.29 -26.67
N GLU A 134 -5.66 -30.08 -27.61
CA GLU A 134 -6.51 -30.77 -28.60
C GLU A 134 -7.53 -31.70 -27.92
N SER A 135 -7.08 -32.49 -26.94
CA SER A 135 -7.96 -33.41 -26.21
C SER A 135 -8.95 -32.67 -25.31
N ILE A 136 -8.50 -31.64 -24.58
CA ILE A 136 -9.35 -30.83 -23.70
C ILE A 136 -10.40 -30.04 -24.50
N GLY A 137 -10.06 -29.60 -25.72
CA GLY A 137 -11.01 -28.88 -26.58
C GLY A 137 -12.30 -29.67 -26.84
N THR A 138 -12.23 -31.01 -26.83
CA THR A 138 -13.40 -31.89 -26.97
C THR A 138 -14.33 -31.90 -25.75
N ALA A 139 -13.86 -31.39 -24.61
CA ALA A 139 -14.59 -31.31 -23.34
C ALA A 139 -15.37 -30.00 -23.17
N ILE A 140 -15.10 -28.98 -24.00
CA ILE A 140 -15.70 -27.65 -23.83
C ILE A 140 -17.24 -27.72 -23.80
N PRO A 141 -17.94 -28.47 -24.68
CA PRO A 141 -19.38 -28.64 -24.58
C PRO A 141 -19.85 -29.18 -23.22
N GLN A 142 -19.15 -30.18 -22.66
CA GLN A 142 -19.48 -30.74 -21.34
C GLN A 142 -19.20 -29.76 -20.20
N ILE A 143 -18.19 -28.88 -20.34
CA ILE A 143 -17.94 -27.80 -19.38
C ILE A 143 -19.04 -26.73 -19.49
N ILE A 144 -19.55 -26.46 -20.69
CA ILE A 144 -20.70 -25.58 -20.89
C ILE A 144 -21.95 -26.16 -20.21
N ASP A 145 -22.16 -27.48 -20.29
CA ASP A 145 -23.29 -28.14 -19.61
C ASP A 145 -23.24 -27.95 -18.08
N LEU A 146 -22.05 -27.79 -17.48
CA LEU A 146 -21.91 -27.50 -16.04
C LEU A 146 -22.54 -26.16 -15.64
N LEU A 147 -22.70 -25.21 -16.57
CA LEU A 147 -23.35 -23.92 -16.30
C LEU A 147 -24.84 -24.07 -15.97
N GLU A 148 -25.44 -25.21 -16.32
CA GLU A 148 -26.84 -25.53 -16.05
C GLU A 148 -26.99 -26.63 -14.98
N ASP A 149 -25.91 -26.94 -14.26
CA ASP A 149 -25.91 -27.97 -13.22
C ASP A 149 -26.88 -27.63 -12.07
N SER A 150 -27.45 -28.67 -11.46
CA SER A 150 -28.30 -28.54 -10.28
C SER A 150 -27.60 -27.89 -9.07
N ASP A 151 -26.30 -28.09 -8.93
CA ASP A 151 -25.49 -27.65 -7.80
C ASP A 151 -24.79 -26.32 -8.12
N SER A 152 -24.85 -25.34 -7.20
CA SER A 152 -24.30 -24.00 -7.45
C SER A 152 -22.78 -23.98 -7.51
N ASP A 153 -22.09 -24.82 -6.73
CA ASP A 153 -20.63 -24.91 -6.78
C ASP A 153 -20.16 -25.43 -8.15
N VAL A 154 -20.91 -26.35 -8.75
CA VAL A 154 -20.62 -26.86 -10.10
C VAL A 154 -20.84 -25.80 -11.17
N ARG A 155 -21.91 -24.99 -11.07
CA ARG A 155 -22.15 -23.88 -12.00
C ARG A 155 -21.03 -22.83 -11.93
N VAL A 156 -20.55 -22.52 -10.73
CA VAL A 156 -19.38 -21.64 -10.54
C VAL A 156 -18.13 -22.24 -11.15
N ALA A 157 -17.83 -23.51 -10.85
CA ALA A 157 -16.66 -24.20 -11.40
C ALA A 157 -16.68 -24.24 -12.93
N GLY A 158 -17.85 -24.44 -13.56
CA GLY A 158 -18.01 -24.36 -15.01
C GLY A 158 -17.65 -22.98 -15.57
N ALA A 159 -18.15 -21.90 -14.94
CA ALA A 159 -17.86 -20.53 -15.37
C ALA A 159 -16.36 -20.18 -15.22
N GLU A 160 -15.76 -20.56 -14.09
CA GLU A 160 -14.33 -20.37 -13.83
C GLU A 160 -13.46 -21.20 -14.79
N ALA A 161 -13.87 -22.43 -15.09
CA ALA A 161 -13.18 -23.30 -16.01
C ALA A 161 -13.15 -22.73 -17.43
N LEU A 162 -14.30 -22.27 -17.95
CA LEU A 162 -14.39 -21.62 -19.25
C LEU A 162 -13.55 -20.34 -19.32
N LEU A 163 -13.56 -19.53 -18.25
CA LEU A 163 -12.71 -18.34 -18.16
C LEU A 163 -11.23 -18.72 -18.26
N LYS A 164 -10.78 -19.71 -17.48
CA LYS A 164 -9.37 -20.14 -17.50
C LYS A 164 -8.96 -20.72 -18.85
N LEU A 165 -9.84 -21.50 -19.47
CA LEU A 165 -9.62 -22.04 -20.82
C LEU A 165 -9.54 -20.92 -21.86
N SER A 166 -10.28 -19.82 -21.71
CA SER A 166 -10.28 -18.71 -22.67
C SER A 166 -8.92 -18.00 -22.82
N GLU A 167 -8.01 -18.17 -21.86
CA GLU A 167 -6.63 -17.69 -21.95
C GLU A 167 -5.93 -18.31 -23.17
N GLN A 168 -6.28 -19.55 -23.53
CA GLN A 168 -5.72 -20.27 -24.67
C GLN A 168 -6.49 -19.89 -25.96
N ALA A 169 -5.76 -19.49 -26.99
CA ALA A 169 -6.36 -18.99 -28.23
C ALA A 169 -7.20 -20.05 -28.96
N GLU A 170 -6.80 -21.31 -28.84
CA GLU A 170 -7.41 -22.49 -29.46
C GLU A 170 -8.85 -22.73 -28.99
N PHE A 171 -9.20 -22.31 -27.77
CA PHE A 171 -10.51 -22.56 -27.20
C PHE A 171 -11.50 -21.42 -27.41
N ARG A 172 -11.04 -20.26 -27.85
CA ARG A 172 -11.88 -19.05 -27.89
C ARG A 172 -13.08 -19.18 -28.83
N GLU A 173 -12.96 -19.94 -29.92
CA GLU A 173 -14.11 -20.19 -30.80
C GLU A 173 -15.20 -21.02 -30.12
N SER A 174 -14.81 -22.08 -29.43
CA SER A 174 -15.75 -22.93 -28.70
C SER A 174 -16.35 -22.20 -27.49
N ILE A 175 -15.55 -21.42 -26.75
CA ILE A 175 -16.01 -20.67 -25.57
C ILE A 175 -16.95 -19.53 -25.95
N GLU A 176 -16.79 -18.92 -27.13
CA GLU A 176 -17.71 -17.89 -27.61
C GLU A 176 -19.16 -18.38 -27.65
N THR A 177 -19.36 -19.67 -27.97
CA THR A 177 -20.69 -20.31 -27.97
C THR A 177 -21.30 -20.49 -26.58
N ALA A 178 -20.49 -20.37 -25.51
CA ALA A 178 -20.92 -20.46 -24.11
C ALA A 178 -21.42 -19.12 -23.55
N ILE A 179 -21.15 -18.00 -24.22
CA ILE A 179 -21.48 -16.66 -23.71
C ILE A 179 -22.96 -16.54 -23.35
N PRO A 180 -23.94 -16.99 -24.16
CA PRO A 180 -25.35 -16.96 -23.77
C PRO A 180 -25.66 -17.71 -22.46
N GLN A 181 -25.03 -18.85 -22.22
CA GLN A 181 -25.18 -19.63 -21.00
C GLN A 181 -24.52 -18.93 -19.80
N ILE A 182 -23.36 -18.31 -19.99
CA ILE A 182 -22.73 -17.47 -18.95
C ILE A 182 -23.63 -16.27 -18.62
N ILE A 183 -24.30 -15.67 -19.61
CA ILE A 183 -25.28 -14.60 -19.40
C ILE A 183 -26.46 -15.09 -18.56
N ASN A 184 -26.93 -16.33 -18.74
CA ASN A 184 -28.02 -16.89 -17.94
C ASN A 184 -27.67 -16.99 -16.45
N LEU A 185 -26.39 -17.17 -16.10
CA LEU A 185 -25.94 -17.19 -14.70
C LEU A 185 -26.23 -15.88 -13.96
N LEU A 186 -26.37 -14.74 -14.66
CA LEU A 186 -26.70 -13.45 -14.04
C LEU A 186 -28.12 -13.45 -13.45
N GLN A 187 -28.97 -14.41 -13.83
CA GLN A 187 -30.32 -14.59 -13.31
C GLN A 187 -30.44 -15.79 -12.36
N ASP A 188 -29.31 -16.38 -11.96
CA ASP A 188 -29.29 -17.52 -11.06
C ASP A 188 -29.88 -17.17 -9.68
N GLN A 189 -30.50 -18.16 -9.02
CA GLN A 189 -31.03 -17.99 -7.68
C GLN A 189 -29.93 -17.75 -6.63
N ASP A 190 -28.74 -18.32 -6.84
CA ASP A 190 -27.59 -18.19 -5.95
C ASP A 190 -26.76 -16.96 -6.32
N TRP A 191 -26.56 -16.06 -5.36
CA TRP A 191 -25.78 -14.84 -5.53
C TRP A 191 -24.31 -15.15 -5.91
N TRP A 192 -23.77 -16.29 -5.46
CA TRP A 192 -22.40 -16.72 -5.78
C TRP A 192 -22.27 -17.06 -7.27
N VAL A 193 -23.29 -17.71 -7.83
CA VAL A 193 -23.35 -18.02 -9.27
C VAL A 193 -23.54 -16.76 -10.10
N ARG A 194 -24.42 -15.83 -9.68
CA ARG A 194 -24.56 -14.52 -10.34
C ARG A 194 -23.23 -13.77 -10.40
N ARG A 195 -22.48 -13.78 -9.28
CA ARG A 195 -21.14 -13.19 -9.19
C ARG A 195 -20.14 -13.89 -10.12
N ALA A 196 -20.13 -15.23 -10.15
CA ALA A 196 -19.24 -15.98 -11.03
C ALA A 196 -19.49 -15.64 -12.52
N GLY A 197 -20.77 -15.61 -12.93
CA GLY A 197 -21.18 -15.23 -14.28
C GLY A 197 -20.73 -13.82 -14.66
N VAL A 198 -21.00 -12.83 -13.80
CA VAL A 198 -20.61 -11.44 -14.11
C VAL A 198 -19.09 -11.24 -14.12
N ASN A 199 -18.35 -11.96 -13.25
CA ASN A 199 -16.89 -11.94 -13.25
C ASN A 199 -16.33 -12.57 -14.54
N ALA A 200 -16.86 -13.72 -14.96
CA ALA A 200 -16.47 -14.37 -16.21
C ALA A 200 -16.69 -13.45 -17.42
N LEU A 201 -17.87 -12.83 -17.56
CA LEU A 201 -18.13 -11.86 -18.63
C LEU A 201 -17.17 -10.67 -18.59
N SER A 202 -16.91 -10.11 -17.40
CA SER A 202 -16.00 -8.98 -17.25
C SER A 202 -14.58 -9.30 -17.70
N MET A 203 -14.05 -10.47 -17.31
CA MET A 203 -12.70 -10.88 -17.67
C MET A 203 -12.59 -11.33 -19.13
N LEU A 204 -13.59 -12.06 -19.66
CA LEU A 204 -13.64 -12.42 -21.07
C LEU A 204 -13.64 -11.18 -21.96
N SER A 205 -14.25 -10.07 -21.52
CA SER A 205 -14.34 -8.83 -22.30
C SER A 205 -12.99 -8.17 -22.64
N GLU A 206 -11.93 -8.49 -21.90
CA GLU A 206 -10.58 -8.03 -22.21
C GLU A 206 -10.14 -8.53 -23.60
N GLN A 207 -10.65 -9.69 -24.03
CA GLN A 207 -10.40 -10.27 -25.33
C GLN A 207 -11.41 -9.74 -26.35
N ALA A 208 -10.92 -9.05 -27.39
CA ALA A 208 -11.75 -8.43 -28.44
C ALA A 208 -12.76 -9.39 -29.09
N LYS A 209 -12.40 -10.68 -29.20
CA LYS A 209 -13.27 -11.72 -29.79
C LYS A 209 -14.60 -11.88 -29.07
N PHE A 210 -14.66 -11.69 -27.76
CA PHE A 210 -15.87 -11.91 -26.98
C PHE A 210 -16.76 -10.67 -26.86
N ARG A 211 -16.28 -9.49 -27.28
CA ARG A 211 -16.94 -8.22 -26.97
C ARG A 211 -18.31 -8.07 -27.63
N GLU A 212 -18.46 -8.51 -28.87
CA GLU A 212 -19.75 -8.43 -29.58
C GLU A 212 -20.83 -9.24 -28.84
N SER A 213 -20.53 -10.49 -28.49
CA SER A 213 -21.44 -11.36 -27.75
C SER A 213 -21.72 -10.85 -26.34
N ILE A 214 -20.70 -10.37 -25.61
CA ILE A 214 -20.85 -9.82 -24.25
C ILE A 214 -21.66 -8.52 -24.26
N GLY A 215 -21.61 -7.72 -25.33
CA GLY A 215 -22.37 -6.47 -25.43
C GLY A 215 -23.88 -6.67 -25.22
N THR A 216 -24.41 -7.85 -25.59
CA THR A 216 -25.82 -8.21 -25.37
C THR A 216 -26.19 -8.46 -23.91
N ALA A 217 -25.19 -8.63 -23.03
CA ALA A 217 -25.35 -8.89 -21.60
C ALA A 217 -25.43 -7.61 -20.76
N ILE A 218 -25.04 -6.46 -21.31
CA ILE A 218 -24.94 -5.20 -20.53
C ILE A 218 -26.26 -4.89 -19.79
N PRO A 219 -27.45 -4.98 -20.42
CA PRO A 219 -28.72 -4.80 -19.71
C PRO A 219 -28.91 -5.72 -18.51
N GLN A 220 -28.51 -6.99 -18.60
CA GLN A 220 -28.59 -7.96 -17.51
C GLN A 220 -27.58 -7.65 -16.39
N VAL A 221 -26.39 -7.15 -16.74
CA VAL A 221 -25.42 -6.66 -15.74
C VAL A 221 -25.97 -5.42 -15.01
N ILE A 222 -26.69 -4.54 -15.72
CA ILE A 222 -27.37 -3.39 -15.13
C ILE A 222 -28.47 -3.84 -14.17
N ASP A 223 -29.21 -4.90 -14.49
CA ASP A 223 -30.27 -5.42 -13.60
C ASP A 223 -29.71 -5.89 -12.25
N LEU A 224 -28.47 -6.40 -12.23
CA LEU A 224 -27.78 -6.76 -10.98
C LEU A 224 -27.59 -5.56 -10.03
N LEU A 225 -27.59 -4.32 -10.53
CA LEU A 225 -27.53 -3.13 -9.66
C LEU A 225 -28.75 -2.99 -8.74
N LYS A 226 -29.85 -3.67 -9.05
CA LYS A 226 -31.10 -3.67 -8.27
C LYS A 226 -31.35 -5.02 -7.60
N ASP A 227 -30.34 -5.89 -7.59
CA ASP A 227 -30.43 -7.22 -7.00
C ASP A 227 -30.76 -7.16 -5.50
N GLN A 228 -31.50 -8.15 -5.00
CA GLN A 228 -31.84 -8.25 -3.59
C GLN A 228 -30.59 -8.47 -2.70
N ASP A 229 -29.60 -9.22 -3.21
CA ASP A 229 -28.37 -9.55 -2.54
C ASP A 229 -27.32 -8.46 -2.80
N TRP A 230 -26.79 -7.90 -1.71
CA TRP A 230 -25.82 -6.81 -1.80
C TRP A 230 -24.53 -7.23 -2.52
N TRP A 231 -24.11 -8.49 -2.38
CA TRP A 231 -22.96 -9.04 -3.11
C TRP A 231 -23.16 -9.02 -4.63
N ALA A 232 -24.37 -9.32 -5.10
CA ALA A 232 -24.70 -9.28 -6.52
C ALA A 232 -24.72 -7.83 -7.04
N ARG A 233 -25.25 -6.88 -6.25
CA ARG A 233 -25.15 -5.44 -6.57
C ARG A 233 -23.70 -4.97 -6.68
N VAL A 234 -22.85 -5.39 -5.74
CA VAL A 234 -21.41 -5.08 -5.78
C VAL A 234 -20.75 -5.65 -7.03
N ALA A 235 -21.02 -6.92 -7.33
CA ALA A 235 -20.45 -7.58 -8.51
C ALA A 235 -20.90 -6.91 -9.81
N GLY A 236 -22.17 -6.51 -9.93
CA GLY A 236 -22.69 -5.76 -11.07
C GLY A 236 -21.99 -4.41 -11.25
N ALA A 237 -21.84 -3.62 -10.19
CA ALA A 237 -21.18 -2.32 -10.25
C ALA A 237 -19.69 -2.43 -10.62
N ALA A 238 -18.98 -3.41 -10.04
CA ALA A 238 -17.59 -3.70 -10.36
C ALA A 238 -17.42 -4.16 -11.81
N ALA A 239 -18.34 -5.00 -12.29
CA ALA A 239 -18.37 -5.48 -13.67
C ALA A 239 -18.59 -4.34 -14.68
N LEU A 240 -19.58 -3.46 -14.46
CA LEU A 240 -19.79 -2.29 -15.34
C LEU A 240 -18.56 -1.39 -15.37
N SER A 241 -17.90 -1.19 -14.23
CA SER A 241 -16.64 -0.45 -14.15
C SER A 241 -15.58 -1.06 -15.06
N LYS A 242 -15.37 -2.38 -14.99
CA LYS A 242 -14.38 -3.10 -15.78
C LYS A 242 -14.73 -3.15 -17.27
N LEU A 243 -15.99 -3.43 -17.60
CA LEU A 243 -16.50 -3.44 -18.97
C LEU A 243 -16.30 -2.06 -19.63
N SER A 244 -16.50 -0.97 -18.91
CA SER A 244 -16.35 0.37 -19.48
C SER A 244 -14.94 0.73 -19.97
N GLU A 245 -13.91 0.01 -19.53
CA GLU A 245 -12.56 0.15 -20.10
C GLU A 245 -12.57 -0.09 -21.61
N GLN A 246 -13.49 -0.94 -22.10
CA GLN A 246 -13.72 -1.20 -23.52
C GLN A 246 -14.65 -0.14 -24.13
N ALA A 247 -14.18 0.53 -25.19
CA ALA A 247 -14.90 1.63 -25.83
C ALA A 247 -16.27 1.21 -26.38
N GLU A 248 -16.39 -0.04 -26.82
CA GLU A 248 -17.58 -0.64 -27.41
C GLU A 248 -18.77 -0.68 -26.44
N PHE A 249 -18.52 -0.67 -25.13
CA PHE A 249 -19.57 -0.77 -24.12
C PHE A 249 -19.99 0.57 -23.53
N ARG A 250 -19.23 1.64 -23.77
CA ARG A 250 -19.43 2.94 -23.12
C ARG A 250 -20.78 3.56 -23.44
N GLU A 251 -21.27 3.44 -24.67
CA GLU A 251 -22.58 3.95 -25.04
C GLU A 251 -23.70 3.26 -24.24
N SER A 252 -23.67 1.93 -24.17
CA SER A 252 -24.67 1.15 -23.45
C SER A 252 -24.62 1.41 -21.94
N ILE A 253 -23.42 1.40 -21.35
CA ILE A 253 -23.21 1.69 -19.93
C ILE A 253 -23.63 3.13 -19.60
N GLY A 254 -23.35 4.08 -20.49
CA GLY A 254 -23.67 5.51 -20.30
C GLY A 254 -25.16 5.77 -20.08
N THR A 255 -26.04 4.97 -20.69
CA THR A 255 -27.50 5.05 -20.47
C THR A 255 -27.93 4.72 -19.03
N THR A 256 -27.03 4.15 -18.22
CA THR A 256 -27.34 3.62 -16.89
C THR A 256 -26.63 4.32 -15.75
N MET A 257 -26.00 5.46 -16.04
CA MET A 257 -25.42 6.32 -15.03
C MET A 257 -26.40 6.67 -13.89
N PRO A 258 -27.70 6.93 -14.11
CA PRO A 258 -28.64 7.14 -13.01
C PRO A 258 -28.71 5.97 -12.02
N GLN A 259 -28.72 4.71 -12.52
CA GLN A 259 -28.76 3.52 -11.68
C GLN A 259 -27.47 3.35 -10.85
N ILE A 260 -26.32 3.67 -11.43
CA ILE A 260 -25.02 3.64 -10.74
C ILE A 260 -24.98 4.72 -9.66
N ILE A 261 -25.49 5.91 -9.96
CA ILE A 261 -25.60 7.02 -9.00
C ILE A 261 -26.53 6.64 -7.84
N ASP A 262 -27.61 5.89 -8.09
CA ASP A 262 -28.51 5.43 -7.03
C ASP A 262 -27.85 4.44 -6.05
N LEU A 263 -26.77 3.74 -6.44
CA LEU A 263 -25.99 2.91 -5.51
C LEU A 263 -25.38 3.72 -4.36
N LEU A 264 -25.13 5.02 -4.57
CA LEU A 264 -24.64 5.92 -3.51
C LEU A 264 -25.65 6.08 -2.36
N LYS A 265 -26.91 5.66 -2.54
CA LYS A 265 -27.97 5.70 -1.52
C LYS A 265 -28.33 4.31 -1.02
N ASP A 266 -27.55 3.30 -1.38
CA ASP A 266 -27.83 1.92 -1.00
C ASP A 266 -27.76 1.73 0.51
N ARG A 267 -28.58 0.81 1.03
CA ARG A 267 -28.62 0.48 2.46
C ARG A 267 -27.31 -0.16 2.94
N ASP A 268 -26.64 -0.90 2.06
CA ASP A 268 -25.44 -1.67 2.37
C ASP A 268 -24.19 -0.84 2.04
N PHE A 269 -23.32 -0.63 3.04
CA PHE A 269 -22.16 0.27 2.91
C PHE A 269 -21.21 -0.13 1.77
N ALA A 270 -21.01 -1.44 1.57
CA ALA A 270 -20.16 -1.98 0.50
C ALA A 270 -20.71 -1.65 -0.90
N VAL A 271 -22.03 -1.52 -1.04
CA VAL A 271 -22.68 -1.12 -2.30
C VAL A 271 -22.49 0.39 -2.54
N ARG A 272 -22.59 1.21 -1.48
CA ARG A 272 -22.28 2.64 -1.57
C ARG A 272 -20.83 2.86 -1.97
N GLU A 273 -19.90 2.15 -1.34
CA GLU A 273 -18.47 2.22 -1.66
C GLU A 273 -18.21 1.90 -3.13
N VAL A 274 -18.62 0.72 -3.61
CA VAL A 274 -18.33 0.33 -5.00
C VAL A 274 -19.02 1.26 -6.00
N GLY A 275 -20.17 1.84 -5.65
CA GLY A 275 -20.81 2.89 -6.45
C GLY A 275 -19.91 4.11 -6.62
N VAL A 276 -19.28 4.56 -5.53
CA VAL A 276 -18.29 5.66 -5.57
C VAL A 276 -17.06 5.29 -6.38
N GLU A 277 -16.50 4.10 -6.18
CA GLU A 277 -15.33 3.62 -6.92
C GLU A 277 -15.63 3.50 -8.43
N ALA A 278 -16.82 3.01 -8.78
CA ALA A 278 -17.28 2.91 -10.16
C ALA A 278 -17.35 4.28 -10.83
N LEU A 279 -17.99 5.26 -10.18
CA LEU A 279 -18.06 6.64 -10.69
C LEU A 279 -16.67 7.28 -10.84
N SER A 280 -15.75 6.97 -9.93
CA SER A 280 -14.37 7.45 -10.01
C SER A 280 -13.66 6.88 -11.24
N LYS A 281 -13.77 5.58 -11.49
CA LYS A 281 -13.20 4.92 -12.69
C LYS A 281 -13.84 5.43 -13.98
N PHE A 282 -15.17 5.62 -13.99
CA PHE A 282 -15.87 6.19 -15.14
C PHE A 282 -15.38 7.60 -15.48
N SER A 283 -14.87 8.36 -14.51
CA SER A 283 -14.43 9.74 -14.73
C SER A 283 -13.18 9.87 -15.60
N GLU A 284 -12.38 8.81 -15.68
CA GLU A 284 -11.23 8.72 -16.56
C GLU A 284 -11.65 8.77 -18.04
N GLN A 285 -12.88 8.32 -18.34
CA GLN A 285 -13.43 8.23 -19.69
C GLN A 285 -14.22 9.49 -20.04
N ALA A 286 -13.96 10.07 -21.21
CA ALA A 286 -14.53 11.36 -21.63
C ALA A 286 -16.06 11.31 -21.77
N GLU A 287 -16.58 10.15 -22.18
CA GLU A 287 -17.97 9.88 -22.51
C GLU A 287 -18.90 9.95 -21.30
N PHE A 288 -18.41 9.59 -20.10
CA PHE A 288 -19.22 9.61 -18.89
C PHE A 288 -19.18 10.91 -18.13
N ARG A 289 -18.27 11.82 -18.49
CA ARG A 289 -18.00 12.97 -17.65
C ARG A 289 -19.20 13.91 -17.53
N GLU A 290 -20.10 13.97 -18.49
CA GLU A 290 -21.33 14.80 -18.36
C GLU A 290 -22.24 14.22 -17.26
N SER A 291 -22.51 12.92 -17.35
CA SER A 291 -23.33 12.19 -16.39
C SER A 291 -22.76 12.23 -14.97
N ILE A 292 -21.44 12.05 -14.80
CA ILE A 292 -20.78 12.07 -13.49
C ILE A 292 -20.90 13.42 -12.81
N GLY A 293 -20.96 14.53 -13.56
CA GLY A 293 -21.16 15.86 -12.97
C GLY A 293 -22.41 15.94 -12.10
N THR A 294 -23.46 15.19 -12.45
CA THR A 294 -24.72 15.11 -11.67
C THR A 294 -24.58 14.30 -10.37
N ALA A 295 -23.55 13.46 -10.28
CA ALA A 295 -23.28 12.62 -9.11
C ALA A 295 -22.48 13.35 -8.02
N ILE A 296 -21.75 14.43 -8.36
CA ILE A 296 -20.86 15.14 -7.42
C ILE A 296 -21.58 15.54 -6.13
N PRO A 297 -22.79 16.16 -6.15
CA PRO A 297 -23.49 16.50 -4.92
C PRO A 297 -23.80 15.29 -4.04
N GLN A 298 -24.06 14.11 -4.65
CA GLN A 298 -24.30 12.89 -3.89
C GLN A 298 -23.01 12.33 -3.30
N ILE A 299 -21.90 12.38 -4.03
CA ILE A 299 -20.56 12.02 -3.51
C ILE A 299 -20.18 12.94 -2.34
N ILE A 300 -20.49 14.23 -2.41
CA ILE A 300 -20.26 15.19 -1.31
C ILE A 300 -21.09 14.79 -0.07
N ASN A 301 -22.33 14.34 -0.25
CA ASN A 301 -23.14 13.89 0.88
C ASN A 301 -22.54 12.66 1.58
N LEU A 302 -21.82 11.80 0.85
CA LEU A 302 -21.15 10.63 1.43
C LEU A 302 -19.97 10.98 2.34
N LEU A 303 -19.49 12.22 2.33
CA LEU A 303 -18.52 12.69 3.33
C LEU A 303 -19.10 12.69 4.75
N GLN A 304 -20.42 12.63 4.90
CA GLN A 304 -21.13 12.55 6.18
C GLN A 304 -21.82 11.19 6.36
N ASP A 305 -21.39 10.17 5.61
CA ASP A 305 -21.91 8.82 5.72
C ASP A 305 -21.62 8.21 7.10
N GLN A 306 -22.51 7.37 7.61
CA GLN A 306 -22.33 6.69 8.90
C GLN A 306 -21.11 5.77 8.91
N ASP A 307 -20.78 5.18 7.76
CA ASP A 307 -19.73 4.19 7.59
C ASP A 307 -18.44 4.89 7.13
N TRP A 308 -17.38 4.82 7.94
CA TRP A 308 -16.10 5.50 7.65
C TRP A 308 -15.49 5.07 6.31
N TRP A 309 -15.74 3.83 5.91
CA TRP A 309 -15.25 3.27 4.65
C TRP A 309 -15.85 4.00 3.44
N VAL A 310 -17.13 4.40 3.55
CA VAL A 310 -17.85 5.16 2.53
C VAL A 310 -17.40 6.63 2.54
N ARG A 311 -17.20 7.24 3.72
CA ARG A 311 -16.62 8.59 3.84
C ARG A 311 -15.28 8.67 3.11
N ARG A 312 -14.38 7.71 3.38
CA ARG A 312 -13.08 7.57 2.70
C ARG A 312 -13.23 7.45 1.18
N ALA A 313 -14.13 6.58 0.72
CA ALA A 313 -14.36 6.41 -0.72
C ALA A 313 -14.82 7.73 -1.37
N GLY A 314 -15.76 8.45 -0.74
CA GLY A 314 -16.24 9.75 -1.21
C GLY A 314 -15.12 10.78 -1.33
N VAL A 315 -14.27 10.88 -0.32
CA VAL A 315 -13.10 11.76 -0.32
C VAL A 315 -12.11 11.44 -1.45
N ASN A 316 -11.79 10.16 -1.62
CA ASN A 316 -10.90 9.70 -2.69
C ASN A 316 -11.47 10.01 -4.08
N ALA A 317 -12.78 9.81 -4.25
CA ALA A 317 -13.47 10.13 -5.49
C ALA A 317 -13.42 11.63 -5.81
N LEU A 318 -13.70 12.50 -4.83
CA LEU A 318 -13.58 13.96 -5.04
C LEU A 318 -12.15 14.36 -5.43
N SER A 319 -11.14 13.73 -4.81
CA SER A 319 -9.74 13.97 -5.13
C SER A 319 -9.41 13.57 -6.58
N MET A 320 -9.85 12.40 -7.04
CA MET A 320 -9.66 11.98 -8.44
C MET A 320 -10.44 12.86 -9.43
N LEU A 321 -11.70 13.16 -9.12
CA LEU A 321 -12.56 14.00 -9.97
C LEU A 321 -12.04 15.43 -10.11
N SER A 322 -11.29 15.94 -9.12
CA SER A 322 -10.73 17.29 -9.14
C SER A 322 -9.70 17.54 -10.24
N GLU A 323 -9.08 16.48 -10.77
CA GLU A 323 -8.16 16.58 -11.90
C GLU A 323 -8.87 17.11 -13.16
N GLN A 324 -10.19 16.90 -13.25
CA GLN A 324 -11.02 17.43 -14.33
C GLN A 324 -11.47 18.85 -14.01
N ALA A 325 -10.94 19.84 -14.75
CA ALA A 325 -11.22 21.26 -14.54
C ALA A 325 -12.70 21.62 -14.42
N LYS A 326 -13.56 20.95 -15.20
CA LYS A 326 -15.01 21.18 -15.21
C LYS A 326 -15.74 20.78 -13.94
N PHE A 327 -15.16 19.91 -13.11
CA PHE A 327 -15.76 19.49 -11.84
C PHE A 327 -15.30 20.36 -10.67
N ARG A 328 -14.27 21.20 -10.87
CA ARG A 328 -13.64 21.94 -9.79
C ARG A 328 -14.60 22.89 -9.08
N GLU A 329 -15.44 23.61 -9.81
CA GLU A 329 -16.44 24.51 -9.20
C GLU A 329 -17.37 23.75 -8.24
N SER A 330 -17.90 22.60 -8.68
CA SER A 330 -18.79 21.78 -7.84
C SER A 330 -18.05 21.17 -6.65
N ILE A 331 -16.82 20.67 -6.85
CA ILE A 331 -16.00 20.06 -5.78
C ILE A 331 -15.54 21.11 -4.77
N GLY A 332 -15.29 22.35 -5.21
CA GLY A 332 -14.89 23.45 -4.32
C GLY A 332 -15.89 23.71 -3.20
N THR A 333 -17.19 23.45 -3.46
CA THR A 333 -18.25 23.55 -2.44
C THR A 333 -18.16 22.48 -1.35
N ALA A 334 -17.35 21.44 -1.56
CA ALA A 334 -17.14 20.33 -0.63
C ALA A 334 -15.94 20.54 0.31
N ILE A 335 -15.08 21.53 0.04
CA ILE A 335 -13.85 21.74 0.83
C ILE A 335 -14.16 21.88 2.32
N PRO A 336 -15.18 22.64 2.77
CA PRO A 336 -15.56 22.70 4.18
C PRO A 336 -15.87 21.33 4.79
N GLN A 337 -16.61 20.48 4.07
CA GLN A 337 -16.95 19.13 4.51
C GLN A 337 -15.72 18.21 4.56
N VAL A 338 -14.75 18.39 3.64
CA VAL A 338 -13.46 17.67 3.71
C VAL A 338 -12.64 18.15 4.91
N ILE A 339 -12.70 19.44 5.26
CA ILE A 339 -12.06 19.98 6.48
C ILE A 339 -12.70 19.41 7.74
N ASP A 340 -14.03 19.23 7.76
CA ASP A 340 -14.73 18.63 8.91
C ASP A 340 -14.27 17.19 9.18
N LEU A 341 -13.84 16.44 8.15
CA LEU A 341 -13.28 15.10 8.30
C LEU A 341 -11.96 15.05 9.06
N LEU A 342 -11.21 16.16 9.14
CA LEU A 342 -10.02 16.23 10.01
C LEU A 342 -10.39 16.05 11.49
N LYS A 343 -11.66 16.24 11.85
CA LYS A 343 -12.17 16.08 13.23
C LYS A 343 -13.09 14.87 13.37
N ASP A 344 -13.04 13.97 12.40
CA ASP A 344 -13.85 12.76 12.39
C ASP A 344 -13.50 11.84 13.58
N GLN A 345 -14.50 11.12 14.10
CA GLN A 345 -14.29 10.16 15.18
C GLN A 345 -13.40 8.99 14.76
N ASP A 346 -13.47 8.59 13.48
CA ASP A 346 -12.70 7.50 12.91
C ASP A 346 -11.36 8.03 12.40
N TRP A 347 -10.26 7.49 12.94
CA TRP A 347 -8.90 7.91 12.60
C TRP A 347 -8.60 7.80 11.11
N TRP A 348 -9.12 6.76 10.45
CA TRP A 348 -8.94 6.59 9.00
C TRP A 348 -9.62 7.69 8.20
N ALA A 349 -10.78 8.17 8.64
CA ALA A 349 -11.46 9.29 8.00
C ALA A 349 -10.66 10.60 8.15
N ARG A 350 -10.00 10.81 9.31
CA ARG A 350 -9.06 11.93 9.52
C ARG A 350 -7.87 11.86 8.55
N VAL A 351 -7.24 10.68 8.42
CA VAL A 351 -6.16 10.44 7.45
C VAL A 351 -6.62 10.73 6.01
N ALA A 352 -7.80 10.23 5.64
CA ALA A 352 -8.37 10.45 4.30
C ALA A 352 -8.64 11.94 4.03
N GLY A 353 -9.17 12.67 5.01
CA GLY A 353 -9.38 14.11 4.92
C GLY A 353 -8.07 14.87 4.67
N ALA A 354 -7.02 14.56 5.44
CA ALA A 354 -5.71 15.18 5.28
C ALA A 354 -5.09 14.88 3.89
N ALA A 355 -5.15 13.62 3.45
CA ALA A 355 -4.66 13.20 2.13
C ALA A 355 -5.41 13.90 0.99
N ALA A 356 -6.73 14.08 1.12
CA ALA A 356 -7.51 14.78 0.11
C ALA A 356 -7.24 16.27 0.07
N LEU A 357 -7.13 16.96 1.21
CA LEU A 357 -6.76 18.38 1.20
C LEU A 357 -5.39 18.57 0.52
N SER A 358 -4.46 17.64 0.73
CA SER A 358 -3.17 17.62 0.05
C SER A 358 -3.33 17.51 -1.46
N LYS A 359 -4.09 16.53 -1.95
CA LYS A 359 -4.31 16.31 -3.38
C LYS A 359 -5.11 17.44 -4.04
N LEU A 360 -6.16 17.92 -3.37
CA LEU A 360 -6.99 19.04 -3.82
C LEU A 360 -6.17 20.34 -3.90
N SER A 361 -5.17 20.54 -3.03
CA SER A 361 -4.32 21.74 -3.06
C SER A 361 -3.46 21.89 -4.32
N GLU A 362 -3.28 20.82 -5.10
CA GLU A 362 -2.64 20.89 -6.43
C GLU A 362 -3.45 21.76 -7.41
N GLN A 363 -4.74 21.98 -7.14
CA GLN A 363 -5.61 22.85 -7.92
C GLN A 363 -5.65 24.26 -7.30
N ALA A 364 -5.21 25.25 -8.07
CA ALA A 364 -5.10 26.64 -7.61
C ALA A 364 -6.44 27.21 -7.09
N GLU A 365 -7.56 26.76 -7.67
CA GLU A 365 -8.91 27.19 -7.31
C GLU A 365 -9.31 26.81 -5.87
N PHE A 366 -8.65 25.82 -5.27
CA PHE A 366 -8.97 25.31 -3.93
C PHE A 366 -8.07 25.85 -2.84
N GLN A 367 -6.89 26.39 -3.20
CA GLN A 367 -5.87 26.78 -2.24
C GLN A 367 -6.33 27.86 -1.27
N GLU A 368 -7.14 28.84 -1.70
CA GLU A 368 -7.67 29.85 -0.79
C GLU A 368 -8.54 29.23 0.31
N SER A 369 -9.44 28.32 -0.05
CA SER A 369 -10.33 27.64 0.91
C SER A 369 -9.56 26.66 1.79
N ILE A 370 -8.64 25.87 1.22
CA ILE A 370 -7.78 24.94 1.97
C ILE A 370 -6.85 25.70 2.92
N GLY A 371 -6.40 26.91 2.57
CA GLY A 371 -5.57 27.75 3.44
C GLY A 371 -6.23 28.06 4.79
N THR A 372 -7.57 28.05 4.87
CA THR A 372 -8.31 28.21 6.12
C THR A 372 -8.28 26.98 7.04
N ALA A 373 -7.86 25.83 6.51
CA ALA A 373 -7.77 24.56 7.21
C ALA A 373 -6.40 24.28 7.84
N ILE A 374 -5.38 25.10 7.54
CA ILE A 374 -4.01 24.87 8.01
C ILE A 374 -3.92 24.69 9.54
N PRO A 375 -4.61 25.51 10.37
CA PRO A 375 -4.64 25.27 11.81
C PRO A 375 -5.19 23.89 12.19
N GLN A 376 -6.26 23.44 11.54
CA GLN A 376 -6.87 22.13 11.78
C GLN A 376 -5.96 20.98 11.33
N ILE A 377 -5.12 21.19 10.32
CA ILE A 377 -4.11 20.21 9.90
C ILE A 377 -2.96 20.16 10.92
N ILE A 378 -2.61 21.29 11.54
CA ILE A 378 -1.64 21.31 12.65
C ILE A 378 -2.21 20.58 13.87
N ASP A 379 -3.50 20.74 14.17
CA ASP A 379 -4.17 19.99 15.25
C ASP A 379 -4.03 18.46 15.06
N LEU A 380 -3.93 17.95 13.82
CA LEU A 380 -3.69 16.53 13.55
C LEU A 380 -2.32 16.03 14.02
N LEU A 381 -1.34 16.90 14.19
CA LEU A 381 -0.03 16.52 14.71
C LEU A 381 -0.08 16.18 16.21
N GLU A 382 -1.16 16.59 16.89
CA GLU A 382 -1.47 16.28 18.29
C GLU A 382 -2.47 15.12 18.43
N ASP A 383 -2.77 14.41 17.33
CA ASP A 383 -3.74 13.33 17.34
C ASP A 383 -3.26 12.13 18.20
N ILE A 384 -4.22 11.38 18.73
CA ILE A 384 -3.95 10.18 19.53
C ILE A 384 -3.41 9.03 18.68
N ASP A 385 -3.79 8.99 17.39
CA ASP A 385 -3.41 7.96 16.46
C ASP A 385 -2.17 8.40 15.66
N SER A 386 -1.07 7.65 15.77
CA SER A 386 0.21 8.02 15.13
C SER A 386 0.12 8.15 13.61
N ASP A 387 -0.73 7.35 12.96
CA ASP A 387 -0.96 7.42 11.51
C ASP A 387 -1.62 8.75 11.11
N VAL A 388 -2.46 9.33 11.98
CA VAL A 388 -3.07 10.65 11.76
C VAL A 388 -2.03 11.75 11.89
N CYS A 389 -1.12 11.65 12.86
CA CYS A 389 -0.01 12.58 13.02
C CYS A 389 0.90 12.60 11.78
N VAL A 390 1.26 11.42 11.26
CA VAL A 390 2.05 11.29 10.02
C VAL A 390 1.30 11.91 8.85
N ALA A 391 0.00 11.62 8.70
CA ALA A 391 -0.83 12.19 7.65
C ALA A 391 -0.92 13.72 7.73
N GLY A 392 -1.01 14.29 8.94
CA GLY A 392 -0.96 15.74 9.18
C GLY A 392 0.37 16.35 8.73
N ALA A 393 1.50 15.72 9.07
CA ALA A 393 2.84 16.19 8.67
C ALA A 393 3.06 16.09 7.16
N GLU A 394 2.62 15.00 6.54
CA GLU A 394 2.61 14.84 5.08
C GLU A 394 1.73 15.86 4.39
N ALA A 395 0.55 16.16 4.95
CA ALA A 395 -0.34 17.16 4.41
C ALA A 395 0.27 18.56 4.45
N LEU A 396 0.85 18.98 5.58
CA LEU A 396 1.56 20.26 5.68
C LEU A 396 2.72 20.36 4.68
N SER A 397 3.46 19.26 4.49
CA SER A 397 4.53 19.20 3.49
C SER A 397 4.00 19.43 2.08
N LYS A 398 2.96 18.70 1.67
CA LYS A 398 2.37 18.84 0.34
C LYS A 398 1.75 20.21 0.11
N LEU A 399 1.06 20.75 1.11
CA LEU A 399 0.50 22.10 1.08
C LEU A 399 1.61 23.16 0.96
N SER A 400 2.77 22.93 1.59
CA SER A 400 3.90 23.86 1.53
C SER A 400 4.56 23.96 0.15
N GLU A 401 4.36 22.97 -0.73
CA GLU A 401 4.80 23.03 -2.13
C GLU A 401 4.02 24.12 -2.91
N GLN A 402 2.81 24.48 -2.47
CA GLN A 402 1.96 25.47 -3.12
C GLN A 402 2.30 26.89 -2.66
N ALA A 403 2.62 27.77 -3.60
CA ALA A 403 3.14 29.11 -3.30
C ALA A 403 2.14 30.00 -2.55
N GLU A 404 0.86 29.85 -2.85
CA GLU A 404 -0.27 30.59 -2.28
C GLU A 404 -0.50 30.21 -0.81
N LEU A 405 -0.22 28.95 -0.45
CA LEU A 405 -0.42 28.43 0.91
C LEU A 405 0.75 28.76 1.84
N GLN A 406 1.95 28.99 1.29
CA GLN A 406 3.16 29.26 2.08
C GLN A 406 3.03 30.48 3.01
N GLN A 407 2.23 31.49 2.64
CA GLN A 407 2.00 32.62 3.55
C GLN A 407 1.22 32.19 4.79
N SER A 408 0.11 31.47 4.60
CA SER A 408 -0.73 30.97 5.69
C SER A 408 0.02 29.96 6.55
N ILE A 409 0.76 29.03 5.95
CA ILE A 409 1.64 28.09 6.67
C ILE A 409 2.71 28.86 7.44
N GLY A 410 3.30 29.90 6.83
CA GLY A 410 4.31 30.75 7.45
C GLY A 410 3.84 31.39 8.76
N THR A 411 2.56 31.76 8.86
CA THR A 411 1.99 32.34 10.09
C THR A 411 1.74 31.34 11.21
N THR A 412 1.66 30.04 10.89
CA THR A 412 1.34 28.97 11.84
C THR A 412 2.57 28.16 12.27
N ILE A 413 3.76 28.44 11.71
CA ILE A 413 5.04 27.84 12.13
C ILE A 413 5.30 27.90 13.65
N PRO A 414 4.98 29.00 14.37
CA PRO A 414 5.11 29.01 15.83
C PRO A 414 4.33 27.88 16.51
N GLN A 415 3.13 27.54 16.02
CA GLN A 415 2.32 26.44 16.56
C GLN A 415 3.02 25.09 16.33
N VAL A 416 3.63 24.87 15.15
CA VAL A 416 4.41 23.65 14.88
C VAL A 416 5.65 23.57 15.78
N VAL A 417 6.27 24.70 16.13
CA VAL A 417 7.39 24.74 17.09
C VAL A 417 6.91 24.45 18.52
N ASP A 418 5.72 24.91 18.90
CA ASP A 418 5.13 24.63 20.22
C ASP A 418 4.90 23.12 20.44
N LEU A 419 4.66 22.35 19.38
CA LEU A 419 4.56 20.87 19.45
C LEU A 419 5.84 20.20 19.97
N LEU A 420 7.01 20.82 19.79
CA LEU A 420 8.27 20.30 20.34
C LEU A 420 8.31 20.33 21.88
N GLN A 421 7.42 21.11 22.51
CA GLN A 421 7.22 21.17 23.96
C GLN A 421 6.19 20.17 24.47
N HIS A 422 5.50 19.45 23.58
CA HIS A 422 4.41 18.57 23.96
C HIS A 422 4.90 17.45 24.89
N SER A 423 4.04 17.03 25.83
CA SER A 423 4.40 15.98 26.82
C SER A 423 4.55 14.60 26.17
N ASP A 424 3.76 14.32 25.15
CA ASP A 424 3.79 13.09 24.35
C ASP A 424 4.99 13.09 23.37
N SER A 425 5.72 11.97 23.30
CA SER A 425 6.86 11.81 22.39
C SER A 425 6.48 11.76 20.92
N ASP A 426 5.34 11.18 20.60
CA ASP A 426 4.92 10.95 19.22
C ASP A 426 4.47 12.29 18.59
N VAL A 427 3.79 13.13 19.38
CA VAL A 427 3.47 14.51 19.01
C VAL A 427 4.73 15.36 18.80
N ARG A 428 5.73 15.24 19.69
CA ARG A 428 7.03 15.94 19.48
C ARG A 428 7.71 15.50 18.19
N MET A 429 7.69 14.20 17.90
CA MET A 429 8.26 13.64 16.68
C MET A 429 7.52 14.12 15.43
N ALA A 430 6.18 14.14 15.45
CA ALA A 430 5.35 14.66 14.38
C ALA A 430 5.60 16.17 14.13
N GLY A 431 5.72 16.96 15.20
CA GLY A 431 6.10 18.36 15.12
C GLY A 431 7.49 18.57 14.50
N ALA A 432 8.48 17.78 14.91
CA ALA A 432 9.83 17.83 14.35
C ALA A 432 9.87 17.39 12.87
N GLU A 433 9.12 16.35 12.51
CA GLU A 433 8.98 15.88 11.12
C GLU A 433 8.31 16.94 10.24
N ALA A 434 7.21 17.54 10.70
CA ALA A 434 6.54 18.64 10.02
C ALA A 434 7.52 19.81 9.81
N LEU A 435 8.25 20.23 10.85
CA LEU A 435 9.25 21.29 10.75
C LEU A 435 10.34 20.96 9.71
N SER A 436 10.81 19.71 9.68
CA SER A 436 11.78 19.21 8.71
C SER A 436 11.27 19.33 7.28
N LYS A 437 10.04 18.89 7.03
CA LYS A 437 9.43 18.96 5.69
C LYS A 437 9.20 20.41 5.26
N LEU A 438 8.81 21.30 6.18
CA LEU A 438 8.64 22.73 5.88
C LEU A 438 9.97 23.44 5.56
N LEU A 439 11.10 22.97 6.09
CA LEU A 439 12.43 23.52 5.80
C LEU A 439 12.87 23.32 4.34
N GLU A 440 12.31 22.33 3.65
CA GLU A 440 12.59 22.11 2.22
C GLU A 440 12.19 23.33 1.39
N GLN A 441 11.13 24.04 1.81
CA GLN A 441 10.61 25.21 1.10
C GLN A 441 11.39 26.49 1.45
N ALA A 442 12.17 26.98 0.48
CA ALA A 442 13.02 28.16 0.66
C ALA A 442 12.29 29.41 1.17
N LYS A 443 11.02 29.61 0.78
CA LYS A 443 10.21 30.75 1.23
C LYS A 443 9.80 30.65 2.70
N LEU A 444 9.61 29.45 3.23
CA LEU A 444 9.23 29.24 4.64
C LEU A 444 10.42 29.36 5.59
N ARG A 445 11.65 29.13 5.11
CA ARG A 445 12.87 29.27 5.93
C ARG A 445 12.95 30.62 6.63
N ARG A 446 12.48 31.71 6.02
CA ARG A 446 12.50 33.02 6.69
C ARG A 446 11.60 33.06 7.93
N SER A 447 10.38 32.53 7.81
CA SER A 447 9.42 32.45 8.91
C SER A 447 9.91 31.51 10.01
N ILE A 448 10.48 30.35 9.64
CA ILE A 448 11.14 29.43 10.58
C ILE A 448 12.32 30.13 11.28
N GLY A 449 13.08 30.95 10.56
CA GLY A 449 14.17 31.74 11.15
C GLY A 449 13.73 32.69 12.25
N THR A 450 12.45 33.12 12.27
CA THR A 450 11.91 33.98 13.34
C THR A 450 11.56 33.22 14.61
N THR A 451 11.38 31.89 14.54
CA THR A 451 11.07 31.02 15.68
C THR A 451 12.32 30.46 16.36
N VAL A 452 13.51 30.73 15.84
CA VAL A 452 14.79 30.31 16.45
C VAL A 452 14.90 30.67 17.94
N PRO A 453 14.52 31.88 18.40
CA PRO A 453 14.51 32.17 19.84
C PRO A 453 13.58 31.25 20.64
N GLN A 454 12.39 30.94 20.12
CA GLN A 454 11.46 29.99 20.75
C GLN A 454 12.08 28.59 20.85
N ILE A 455 12.80 28.14 19.81
CA ILE A 455 13.52 26.86 19.82
C ILE A 455 14.67 26.88 20.86
N VAL A 456 15.35 28.02 21.02
CA VAL A 456 16.39 28.17 22.06
C VAL A 456 15.79 28.13 23.47
N ASP A 457 14.59 28.66 23.67
CA ASP A 457 13.88 28.59 24.95
C ASP A 457 13.56 27.13 25.36
N LEU A 458 13.40 26.20 24.40
CA LEU A 458 13.21 24.76 24.67
C LEU A 458 14.38 24.15 25.45
N LEU A 459 15.60 24.68 25.29
CA LEU A 459 16.80 24.19 25.98
C LEU A 459 16.74 24.42 27.49
N GLN A 460 15.87 25.32 27.95
CA GLN A 460 15.63 25.64 29.36
C GLN A 460 14.47 24.84 29.96
N HIS A 461 13.77 24.02 29.17
CA HIS A 461 12.61 23.28 29.63
C HIS A 461 12.98 22.25 30.70
N SER A 462 12.06 21.96 31.63
CA SER A 462 12.29 21.02 32.74
C SER A 462 12.39 19.56 32.27
N ASP A 463 11.63 19.18 31.24
CA ASP A 463 11.65 17.87 30.60
C ASP A 463 12.90 17.68 29.70
N SER A 464 13.63 16.58 29.88
CA SER A 464 14.82 16.24 29.09
C SER A 464 14.54 16.01 27.62
N ASN A 465 13.40 15.40 27.28
CA ASN A 465 13.03 15.10 25.91
C ASN A 465 12.70 16.37 25.13
N VAL A 466 12.05 17.35 25.77
CA VAL A 466 11.81 18.67 25.19
C VAL A 466 13.12 19.41 24.93
N ARG A 467 14.06 19.37 25.89
CA ARG A 467 15.42 19.94 25.66
C ARG A 467 16.12 19.30 24.48
N MET A 468 16.08 17.97 24.36
CA MET A 468 16.67 17.25 23.23
C MET A 468 16.00 17.58 21.90
N ALA A 469 14.67 17.70 21.87
CA ALA A 469 13.94 18.15 20.67
C ALA A 469 14.40 19.55 20.24
N GLY A 470 14.63 20.47 21.18
CA GLY A 470 15.21 21.79 20.89
C GLY A 470 16.62 21.72 20.31
N VAL A 471 17.49 20.87 20.87
CA VAL A 471 18.85 20.64 20.34
C VAL A 471 18.81 20.08 18.91
N GLU A 472 17.94 19.10 18.65
CA GLU A 472 17.78 18.45 17.35
C GLU A 472 17.19 19.41 16.31
N ALA A 473 16.18 20.20 16.70
CA ALA A 473 15.64 21.25 15.85
C ALA A 473 16.72 22.27 15.48
N LEU A 474 17.50 22.79 16.44
CA LEU A 474 18.60 23.73 16.13
C LEU A 474 19.62 23.13 15.17
N LEU A 475 19.98 21.85 15.34
CA LEU A 475 20.87 21.16 14.41
C LEU A 475 20.26 21.09 13.01
N MET A 476 19.01 20.64 12.89
CA MET A 476 18.27 20.55 11.63
C MET A 476 18.20 21.91 10.92
N LEU A 477 17.85 22.97 11.65
CA LEU A 477 17.82 24.34 11.11
C LEU A 477 19.22 24.80 10.66
N SER A 478 20.28 24.38 11.35
CA SER A 478 21.67 24.79 11.04
C SER A 478 22.20 24.22 9.72
N GLU A 479 21.62 23.13 9.22
CA GLU A 479 21.97 22.57 7.92
C GLU A 479 21.61 23.55 6.78
N GLN A 480 20.56 24.36 6.96
CA GLN A 480 20.17 25.38 5.98
C GLN A 480 21.01 26.65 6.12
N ALA A 481 21.76 26.99 5.07
CA ALA A 481 22.68 28.13 5.08
C ALA A 481 21.98 29.46 5.39
N GLU A 482 20.73 29.66 4.94
CA GLU A 482 19.98 30.89 5.20
C GLU A 482 19.62 31.08 6.68
N LEU A 483 19.45 29.99 7.42
CA LEU A 483 19.05 30.00 8.83
C LEU A 483 20.22 30.18 9.79
N ARG A 484 21.45 29.89 9.35
CA ARG A 484 22.68 30.06 10.15
C ARG A 484 22.83 31.49 10.68
N ARG A 485 22.34 32.50 9.95
CA ARG A 485 22.38 33.89 10.44
C ARG A 485 21.44 34.11 11.63
N SER A 486 20.22 33.60 11.57
CA SER A 486 19.24 33.70 12.66
C SER A 486 19.68 32.90 13.88
N ILE A 487 20.24 31.70 13.68
CA ILE A 487 20.88 30.94 14.77
C ILE A 487 22.05 31.73 15.35
N GLY A 488 22.85 32.35 14.49
CA GLY A 488 23.99 33.17 14.88
C GLY A 488 23.64 34.28 15.86
N THR A 489 22.45 34.88 15.74
CA THR A 489 21.97 35.93 16.67
C THR A 489 21.55 35.40 18.03
N SER A 490 21.18 34.12 18.13
CA SER A 490 20.79 33.47 19.40
C SER A 490 21.95 32.74 20.08
N ILE A 491 23.13 32.64 19.48
CA ILE A 491 24.32 32.04 20.12
C ILE A 491 24.64 32.66 21.49
N PRO A 492 24.58 33.99 21.70
CA PRO A 492 24.79 34.56 23.03
C PRO A 492 23.82 34.02 24.08
N GLN A 493 22.54 33.80 23.72
CA GLN A 493 21.55 33.20 24.60
C GLN A 493 21.90 31.74 24.91
N ILE A 494 22.31 30.94 23.91
CA ILE A 494 22.75 29.56 24.12
C ILE A 494 23.99 29.50 25.03
N VAL A 495 24.90 30.46 24.90
CA VAL A 495 26.11 30.56 25.74
C VAL A 495 25.77 30.93 27.18
N GLU A 496 24.73 31.75 27.40
CA GLU A 496 24.22 32.06 28.75
C GLU A 496 23.71 30.80 29.46
N LEU A 497 23.16 29.83 28.72
CA LEU A 497 22.72 28.54 29.28
C LEU A 497 23.85 27.73 29.89
N LEU A 498 25.11 27.92 29.45
CA LEU A 498 26.27 27.26 30.05
C LEU A 498 26.55 27.71 31.49
N GLN A 499 26.01 28.85 31.90
CA GLN A 499 26.14 29.39 33.26
C GLN A 499 24.88 29.14 34.09
N HIS A 500 23.93 28.37 33.56
CA HIS A 500 22.69 28.04 34.26
C HIS A 500 22.95 27.12 35.46
N SER A 501 22.19 27.31 36.55
CA SER A 501 22.35 26.56 37.80
C SER A 501 21.90 25.10 37.69
N ASP A 502 20.91 24.83 36.82
CA ASP A 502 20.48 23.46 36.49
C ASP A 502 21.48 22.80 35.53
N SER A 503 22.09 21.70 35.99
CA SER A 503 23.06 20.91 35.21
C SER A 503 22.51 20.37 33.90
N ASN A 504 21.19 20.14 33.83
CA ASN A 504 20.56 19.62 32.63
C ASN A 504 20.38 20.69 31.55
N VAL A 505 20.03 21.91 31.95
CA VAL A 505 19.93 23.07 31.04
C VAL A 505 21.32 23.44 30.52
N HIS A 506 22.30 23.43 31.41
CA HIS A 506 23.72 23.58 31.05
C HIS A 506 24.15 22.54 30.00
N MET A 507 23.84 21.27 30.22
CA MET A 507 24.17 20.18 29.29
C MET A 507 23.52 20.38 27.91
N ALA A 508 22.23 20.76 27.85
CA ALA A 508 21.53 21.03 26.60
C ALA A 508 22.16 22.19 25.81
N GLY A 509 22.56 23.26 26.50
CA GLY A 509 23.31 24.38 25.89
C GLY A 509 24.66 23.94 25.33
N ALA A 510 25.42 23.12 26.07
CA ALA A 510 26.71 22.59 25.62
C ALA A 510 26.56 21.68 24.39
N GLU A 511 25.55 20.80 24.37
CA GLU A 511 25.29 19.91 23.26
C GLU A 511 24.82 20.67 22.01
N ALA A 512 23.95 21.67 22.17
CA ALA A 512 23.55 22.57 21.09
C ALA A 512 24.77 23.26 20.45
N LEU A 513 25.66 23.85 21.26
CA LEU A 513 26.89 24.48 20.73
C LEU A 513 27.81 23.47 20.03
N SER A 514 27.96 22.27 20.58
CA SER A 514 28.75 21.19 19.95
C SER A 514 28.19 20.84 18.57
N LYS A 515 26.87 20.61 18.46
CA LYS A 515 26.20 20.31 17.20
C LYS A 515 26.30 21.48 16.20
N LEU A 516 26.05 22.71 16.64
CA LEU A 516 26.13 23.92 15.81
C LEU A 516 27.57 24.23 15.34
N SER A 517 28.59 23.89 16.14
CA SER A 517 30.00 24.11 15.78
C SER A 517 30.47 23.30 14.56
N LYS A 518 29.73 22.26 14.18
CA LYS A 518 29.96 21.53 12.92
C LYS A 518 29.84 22.45 11.71
N GLN A 519 28.93 23.42 11.75
CA GLN A 519 28.69 24.38 10.67
C GLN A 519 29.73 25.50 10.64
N SER A 520 30.43 25.64 9.52
CA SER A 520 31.56 26.57 9.37
C SER A 520 31.22 28.03 9.67
N GLU A 521 30.03 28.48 9.27
CA GLU A 521 29.58 29.86 9.39
C GLU A 521 29.24 30.24 10.83
N LEU A 522 28.81 29.26 11.64
CA LEU A 522 28.48 29.45 13.05
C LEU A 522 29.74 29.49 13.93
N ARG A 523 30.83 28.83 13.52
CA ARG A 523 32.08 28.77 14.30
C ARG A 523 32.63 30.15 14.68
N ARG A 524 32.45 31.17 13.83
CA ARG A 524 32.90 32.54 14.15
C ARG A 524 32.12 33.15 15.32
N SER A 525 30.80 32.98 15.31
CA SER A 525 29.92 33.49 16.36
C SER A 525 30.05 32.67 17.65
N ILE A 526 30.28 31.36 17.55
CA ILE A 526 30.58 30.51 18.72
C ILE A 526 31.98 30.83 19.28
N GLY A 527 32.93 31.17 18.41
CA GLY A 527 34.32 31.46 18.77
C GLY A 527 34.51 32.64 19.74
N THR A 528 33.54 33.55 19.83
CA THR A 528 33.57 34.62 20.84
C THR A 528 33.37 34.10 22.26
N SER A 529 32.95 32.84 22.40
CA SER A 529 32.60 32.19 23.67
C SER A 529 33.55 31.04 24.04
N ILE A 530 34.74 30.98 23.42
CA ILE A 530 35.78 29.97 23.74
C ILE A 530 36.08 29.90 25.24
N PRO A 531 36.23 31.01 25.99
CA PRO A 531 36.50 30.95 27.43
C PRO A 531 35.41 30.16 28.19
N GLN A 532 34.14 30.47 27.93
CA GLN A 532 33.00 29.78 28.56
C GLN A 532 32.93 28.30 28.16
N ILE A 533 33.33 27.95 26.93
CA ILE A 533 33.37 26.56 26.46
C ILE A 533 34.54 25.79 27.09
N VAL A 534 35.69 26.44 27.34
CA VAL A 534 36.84 25.83 28.02
C VAL A 534 36.50 25.48 29.47
N ASP A 535 35.68 26.30 30.14
CA ASP A 535 35.23 26.02 31.51
C ASP A 535 34.43 24.71 31.60
N LEU A 536 33.75 24.29 30.52
CA LEU A 536 33.02 23.03 30.44
C LEU A 536 33.94 21.80 30.60
N LEU A 537 35.22 21.92 30.25
CA LEU A 537 36.19 20.81 30.39
C LEU A 537 36.49 20.46 31.85
N GLN A 538 36.20 21.36 32.78
CA GLN A 538 36.36 21.15 34.22
C GLN A 538 35.06 20.73 34.91
N HIS A 539 33.97 20.53 34.14
CA HIS A 539 32.66 20.17 34.68
C HIS A 539 32.67 18.75 35.29
N SER A 540 31.86 18.52 36.33
CA SER A 540 31.77 17.23 37.02
C SER A 540 31.16 16.12 36.14
N ASP A 541 30.17 16.48 35.31
CA ASP A 541 29.51 15.59 34.35
C ASP A 541 30.41 15.28 33.12
N SER A 542 30.56 14.00 32.77
CA SER A 542 31.35 13.56 31.63
C SER A 542 30.79 13.94 30.26
N ASN A 543 29.46 13.98 30.11
CA ASN A 543 28.79 14.35 28.87
C ASN A 543 29.02 15.83 28.56
N VAL A 544 28.98 16.69 29.59
CA VAL A 544 29.29 18.11 29.46
C VAL A 544 30.75 18.32 29.05
N ARG A 545 31.70 17.61 29.67
CA ARG A 545 33.11 17.65 29.27
C ARG A 545 33.31 17.21 27.81
N MET A 546 32.62 16.15 27.40
CA MET A 546 32.65 15.63 26.02
C MET A 546 32.09 16.64 25.03
N ALA A 547 30.92 17.22 25.30
CA ALA A 547 30.32 18.25 24.46
C ALA A 547 31.22 19.49 24.32
N GLY A 548 31.85 19.94 25.41
CA GLY A 548 32.83 21.03 25.39
C GLY A 548 34.08 20.69 24.55
N ALA A 549 34.62 19.48 24.70
CA ALA A 549 35.76 19.01 23.91
C ALA A 549 35.42 18.90 22.42
N ASP A 550 34.25 18.38 22.08
CA ASP A 550 33.77 18.28 20.70
C ASP A 550 33.55 19.66 20.06
N ALA A 551 32.96 20.59 20.80
CA ALA A 551 32.79 21.97 20.36
C ALA A 551 34.15 22.61 20.06
N LEU A 552 35.14 22.50 20.96
CA LEU A 552 36.49 23.02 20.75
C LEU A 552 37.22 22.35 19.57
N SER A 553 37.06 21.03 19.42
CA SER A 553 37.60 20.27 18.29
C SER A 553 37.01 20.71 16.95
N ASN A 554 35.71 21.01 16.90
CA ASN A 554 35.08 21.53 15.69
C ASN A 554 35.47 23.00 15.42
N LEU A 555 35.64 23.81 16.47
CA LEU A 555 36.17 25.17 16.37
C LEU A 555 37.62 25.20 15.88
N SER A 556 38.47 24.23 16.26
CA SER A 556 39.85 24.16 15.78
C SER A 556 39.97 23.82 14.29
N LYS A 557 38.91 23.26 13.67
CA LYS A 557 38.83 23.04 12.22
C LYS A 557 38.54 24.34 11.44
N CYS A 558 38.36 25.48 12.11
CA CYS A 558 38.18 26.76 11.45
C CYS A 558 39.54 27.30 10.98
N VAL A 559 39.69 27.55 9.69
CA VAL A 559 40.82 28.34 9.18
C VAL A 559 40.60 29.78 9.62
N TRP A 560 41.31 30.25 10.64
CA TRP A 560 41.26 31.63 11.10
C TRP A 560 42.16 32.48 10.21
N PRO A 561 41.66 33.33 9.28
CA PRO A 561 42.58 34.07 8.43
C PRO A 561 43.20 35.28 9.13
N PHE A 562 42.84 35.64 10.37
CA PHE A 562 43.29 36.91 10.99
C PHE A 562 43.48 36.93 12.53
N ALA A 563 43.70 35.80 13.22
CA ALA A 563 43.94 35.81 14.68
C ALA A 563 45.43 35.82 15.12
N CYS A 564 46.38 36.02 14.21
CA CYS A 564 47.79 36.17 14.62
C CYS A 564 48.15 37.56 15.19
N THR A 565 47.21 38.49 15.40
CA THR A 565 47.53 39.85 15.87
C THR A 565 47.05 40.22 17.28
N ALA A 566 46.24 39.39 17.95
CA ALA A 566 45.78 39.71 19.32
C ALA A 566 46.68 39.14 20.43
N ALA A 567 47.47 38.09 20.18
CA ALA A 567 48.35 37.49 21.19
C ALA A 567 49.75 38.13 21.28
N ALA A 568 50.07 39.15 20.48
CA ALA A 568 51.37 39.82 20.47
C ALA A 568 51.40 41.20 21.17
N ARG A 569 50.31 41.63 21.82
CA ARG A 569 50.28 42.88 22.59
C ARG A 569 49.60 42.66 23.95
N GLY A 570 50.34 42.13 24.89
CA GLY A 570 49.87 41.98 26.27
C GLY A 570 50.80 41.14 27.16
N SER A 571 52.10 41.43 27.15
CA SER A 571 53.07 41.00 28.18
C SER A 571 54.38 41.81 28.02
N PHE A 572 54.33 43.08 28.45
CA PHE A 572 55.29 43.76 29.32
C PHE A 572 54.65 45.04 29.85
#